data_AF-A0A257TP46-F1
#
_entry.id   AF-A0A257TP46-F1
#
_cell.length_a   1.000
_cell.length_b   1.000
_cell.length_c   1.000
_cell.angle_alpha   90.00
_cell.angle_beta   90.00
_cell.angle_gamma   90.00
#
_symmetry.space_group_name_H-M   'P 1'
#
loop_
_entity.id
_entity.type
_entity.pdbx_description
1 polymer ?
#
loop_
_entity_poly.entity_id
_entity_poly.type
_entity_poly.pdbx_seq_one_letter_code
_entity_poly.pdbx_strand_id
1 'polypeptide(L)'
;ERLLHDVKAIQEQQKSIIRDVVHRFNIRSVYVEGLVADNPAVRDFLAAVRSGDHNLQAAAKTNARLRKYLDKEFGKSRVAFGMARSPNYTALFKARRGAPAALFLSGELPDIEPVEDSLALRDAATMSADGRLYTSRDAMELREDAMVGNMLKGKMPALIVLGAGHDLEENIKRASGESCDYIRIQSNRCWAERNEWALQGLTRREGQMKGTGKAPVKSGGE
;
A
#
# COMPACT_ATOMS: atom_id res chain seq x y z
N GLU A 1 5.82 26.07 1.77
CA GLU A 1 6.21 25.49 3.08
C GLU A 1 5.05 24.80 3.82
N ARG A 2 3.89 25.44 4.01
CA ARG A 2 2.71 24.84 4.69
C ARG A 2 2.31 23.44 4.21
N LEU A 3 2.27 23.22 2.89
CA LEU A 3 1.91 21.92 2.29
C LEU A 3 2.89 20.79 2.66
N LEU A 4 4.19 21.07 2.78
CA LEU A 4 5.18 20.08 3.17
C LEU A 4 5.07 19.70 4.65
N HIS A 5 4.74 20.66 5.51
CA HIS A 5 4.45 20.38 6.93
C HIS A 5 3.21 19.50 7.07
N ASP A 6 2.17 19.77 6.30
CA ASP A 6 0.93 18.98 6.31
C ASP A 6 1.18 17.54 5.86
N VAL A 7 1.95 17.34 4.77
CA VAL A 7 2.32 15.99 4.31
C VAL A 7 3.11 15.24 5.37
N LYS A 8 4.09 15.89 6.03
CA LYS A 8 4.87 15.25 7.08
C LYS A 8 4.00 14.86 8.28
N ALA A 9 3.09 15.74 8.71
CA ALA A 9 2.17 15.45 9.80
C ALA A 9 1.26 14.25 9.49
N ILE A 10 0.71 14.20 8.27
CA ILE A 10 -0.10 13.07 7.81
C ILE A 10 0.73 11.78 7.79
N GLN A 11 1.98 11.83 7.32
CA GLN A 11 2.85 10.65 7.31
C GLN A 11 3.18 10.16 8.72
N GLU A 12 3.47 11.04 9.68
CA GLU A 12 3.71 10.62 11.07
C GLU A 12 2.47 9.99 11.70
N GLN A 13 1.30 10.55 11.43
CA GLN A 13 0.04 9.96 11.86
C GLN A 13 -0.19 8.57 11.24
N GLN A 14 0.02 8.44 9.92
CA GLN A 14 -0.08 7.16 9.22
C GLN A 14 0.88 6.13 9.81
N LYS A 15 2.12 6.52 10.16
CA LYS A 15 3.06 5.60 10.82
C LYS A 15 2.50 5.07 12.13
N SER A 16 1.92 5.92 12.96
CA SER A 16 1.30 5.50 14.23
C SER A 16 0.16 4.50 13.99
N ILE A 17 -0.74 4.79 13.04
CA ILE A 17 -1.83 3.89 12.65
C ILE A 17 -1.29 2.53 12.21
N ILE A 18 -0.32 2.56 11.29
CA ILE A 18 0.23 1.35 10.69
C ILE A 18 0.86 0.47 11.77
N ARG A 19 1.65 1.05 12.68
CA ARG A 19 2.24 0.31 13.81
C ARG A 19 1.17 -0.36 14.66
N ASP A 20 0.15 0.39 15.06
CA ASP A 20 -0.91 -0.12 15.92
C ASP A 20 -1.68 -1.27 15.25
N VAL A 21 -2.05 -1.09 13.98
CA VAL A 21 -2.79 -2.11 13.22
C VAL A 21 -1.92 -3.35 12.98
N VAL A 22 -0.67 -3.17 12.55
CA VAL A 22 0.26 -4.28 12.32
C VAL A 22 0.50 -5.08 13.59
N HIS A 23 0.73 -4.40 14.72
CA HIS A 23 0.93 -5.05 16.00
C HIS A 23 -0.32 -5.79 16.48
N ARG A 24 -1.50 -5.15 16.44
CA ARG A 24 -2.75 -5.73 16.94
C ARG A 24 -3.21 -6.95 16.13
N PHE A 25 -3.07 -6.90 14.80
CA PHE A 25 -3.57 -7.96 13.91
C PHE A 25 -2.47 -8.88 13.37
N ASN A 26 -1.24 -8.76 13.89
CA ASN A 26 -0.07 -9.54 13.47
C ASN A 26 0.15 -9.54 11.94
N ILE A 27 0.02 -8.37 11.33
CA ILE A 27 0.13 -8.20 9.87
C ILE A 27 1.60 -8.35 9.47
N ARG A 28 1.88 -9.26 8.54
CA ARG A 28 3.26 -9.56 8.12
C ARG A 28 3.77 -8.64 7.01
N SER A 29 2.88 -8.03 6.25
CA SER A 29 3.23 -7.19 5.11
C SER A 29 2.17 -6.11 4.88
N VAL A 30 2.60 -4.91 4.50
CA VAL A 30 1.69 -3.81 4.13
C VAL A 30 1.74 -3.59 2.62
N TYR A 31 0.58 -3.61 1.97
CA TYR A 31 0.42 -3.29 0.56
C TYR A 31 0.53 -1.78 0.32
N VAL A 32 1.30 -1.40 -0.70
CA VAL A 32 1.60 0.01 -0.98
C VAL A 32 1.16 0.38 -2.39
N GLU A 33 0.27 1.36 -2.48
CA GLU A 33 -0.18 1.93 -3.75
C GLU A 33 1.00 2.46 -4.59
N GLY A 34 0.91 2.26 -5.91
CA GLY A 34 1.91 2.67 -6.88
C GLY A 34 3.16 1.80 -6.92
N LEU A 35 3.29 0.76 -6.08
CA LEU A 35 4.31 -0.28 -6.21
C LEU A 35 3.79 -1.37 -7.14
N VAL A 36 4.53 -1.61 -8.22
CA VAL A 36 4.19 -2.56 -9.28
C VAL A 36 5.17 -3.73 -9.20
N ALA A 37 4.63 -4.96 -9.11
CA ALA A 37 5.43 -6.16 -8.83
C ALA A 37 6.38 -6.56 -9.98
N ASP A 38 5.97 -6.33 -11.22
CA ASP A 38 6.75 -6.70 -12.41
C ASP A 38 7.86 -5.69 -12.73
N ASN A 39 7.87 -4.52 -12.09
CA ASN A 39 8.92 -3.53 -12.27
C ASN A 39 10.23 -4.06 -11.67
N PRO A 40 11.25 -4.36 -12.50
CA PRO A 40 12.47 -5.01 -12.02
C PRO A 40 13.18 -4.21 -10.93
N ALA A 41 13.07 -2.89 -10.98
CA ALA A 41 13.72 -2.05 -9.99
C ALA A 41 12.99 -1.98 -8.65
N VAL A 42 11.66 -2.12 -8.64
CA VAL A 42 10.92 -2.29 -7.39
C VAL A 42 11.35 -3.61 -6.75
N ARG A 43 11.41 -4.70 -7.53
CA ARG A 43 11.88 -5.99 -7.01
C ARG A 43 13.31 -5.95 -6.50
N ASP A 44 14.24 -5.41 -7.29
CA ASP A 44 15.66 -5.32 -6.92
C ASP A 44 15.83 -4.48 -5.64
N PHE A 45 15.07 -3.38 -5.52
CA PHE A 45 15.07 -2.56 -4.31
C PHE A 45 14.54 -3.33 -3.09
N LEU A 46 13.37 -3.96 -3.19
CA LEU A 46 12.80 -4.73 -2.09
C LEU A 46 13.73 -5.88 -1.69
N ALA A 47 14.32 -6.60 -2.66
CA ALA A 47 15.28 -7.66 -2.41
C ALA A 47 16.52 -7.14 -1.66
N ALA A 48 17.09 -6.01 -2.10
CA ALA A 48 18.24 -5.39 -1.43
C ALA A 48 17.91 -5.05 0.03
N VAL A 49 16.80 -4.35 0.28
CA VAL A 49 16.38 -3.98 1.65
C VAL A 49 16.11 -5.22 2.51
N ARG A 50 15.40 -6.24 1.98
CA ARG A 50 15.10 -7.49 2.69
C ARG A 50 16.35 -8.29 3.05
N SER A 51 17.39 -8.24 2.21
CA SER A 51 18.66 -8.93 2.46
C SER A 51 19.54 -8.25 3.52
N GLY A 52 19.13 -7.09 4.05
CA GLY A 52 19.98 -6.26 4.91
C GLY A 52 21.11 -5.57 4.15
N ASP A 53 21.15 -5.71 2.81
CA ASP A 53 22.06 -4.98 1.95
C ASP A 53 21.58 -3.54 1.82
N HIS A 54 21.93 -2.75 2.83
CA HIS A 54 21.73 -1.30 2.83
C HIS A 54 22.72 -0.59 1.90
N ASN A 55 23.49 -1.30 1.05
CA ASN A 55 24.41 -0.69 0.12
C ASN A 55 23.65 -0.06 -1.06
N LEU A 56 23.23 1.19 -0.84
CA LEU A 56 22.47 2.03 -1.77
C LEU A 56 23.17 2.25 -3.13
N GLN A 57 24.44 1.83 -3.30
CA GLN A 57 25.10 1.82 -4.60
C GLN A 57 24.46 0.82 -5.59
N ALA A 58 23.95 -0.32 -5.11
CA ALA A 58 23.15 -1.22 -5.94
C ALA A 58 21.85 -0.52 -6.37
N ALA A 59 21.17 0.15 -5.43
CA ALA A 59 19.99 0.97 -5.72
C ALA A 59 20.28 2.12 -6.70
N ALA A 60 21.49 2.70 -6.68
CA ALA A 60 21.92 3.71 -7.64
C ALA A 60 22.10 3.15 -9.07
N LYS A 61 22.63 1.93 -9.22
CA LYS A 61 22.66 1.22 -10.51
C LYS A 61 21.24 0.86 -10.98
N THR A 62 20.39 0.43 -10.05
CA THR A 62 18.97 0.18 -10.29
C THR A 62 18.24 1.45 -10.72
N ASN A 63 18.60 2.63 -10.19
CA ASN A 63 18.09 3.92 -10.65
C ASN A 63 18.50 4.28 -12.06
N ALA A 64 19.74 4.02 -12.44
CA ALA A 64 20.19 4.23 -13.81
C ALA A 64 19.40 3.33 -14.78
N ARG A 65 19.07 2.10 -14.37
CA ARG A 65 18.21 1.18 -15.14
C ARG A 65 16.74 1.63 -15.17
N LEU A 66 16.18 2.04 -14.03
CA LEU A 66 14.84 2.63 -13.93
C LEU A 66 14.70 3.84 -14.82
N ARG A 67 15.70 4.72 -14.81
CA ARG A 67 15.72 5.91 -15.64
C ARG A 67 15.70 5.52 -17.12
N LYS A 68 16.53 4.57 -17.54
CA LYS A 68 16.49 4.05 -18.92
C LYS A 68 15.16 3.40 -19.28
N TYR A 69 14.56 2.62 -18.37
CA TYR A 69 13.26 1.99 -18.58
C TYR A 69 12.15 3.02 -18.70
N LEU A 70 12.07 3.97 -17.77
CA LEU A 70 11.07 5.03 -17.76
C LEU A 70 11.22 5.95 -18.97
N ASP A 71 12.46 6.31 -19.34
CA ASP A 71 12.75 7.11 -20.54
C ASP A 71 12.32 6.37 -21.82
N LYS A 72 12.42 5.03 -21.84
CA LYS A 72 12.02 4.18 -22.97
C LYS A 72 10.49 4.01 -23.06
N GLU A 73 9.84 3.70 -21.94
CA GLU A 73 8.41 3.36 -21.90
C GLU A 73 7.50 4.61 -21.91
N PHE A 74 7.93 5.71 -21.28
CA PHE A 74 7.09 6.90 -21.08
C PHE A 74 7.65 8.17 -21.75
N GLY A 75 8.78 8.07 -22.46
CA GLY A 75 9.43 9.20 -23.13
C GLY A 75 10.01 10.25 -22.18
N LYS A 76 10.42 11.41 -22.72
CA LYS A 76 11.04 12.51 -21.95
C LYS A 76 10.05 13.43 -21.20
N SER A 77 8.86 12.94 -20.86
CA SER A 77 7.79 13.79 -20.31
C SER A 77 8.14 14.33 -18.91
N ARG A 78 8.07 15.67 -18.75
CA ARG A 78 8.72 16.46 -17.69
C ARG A 78 8.16 16.24 -16.27
N VAL A 79 7.01 15.58 -16.11
CA VAL A 79 6.33 15.44 -14.80
C VAL A 79 6.76 14.18 -14.05
N ALA A 80 7.16 13.10 -14.75
CA ALA A 80 7.85 11.95 -14.15
C ALA A 80 9.36 12.22 -13.90
N PHE A 81 9.86 13.37 -14.39
CA PHE A 81 11.27 13.65 -14.69
C PHE A 81 12.05 14.40 -13.58
N GLY A 82 11.36 14.97 -12.59
CA GLY A 82 12.01 15.70 -11.50
C GLY A 82 12.73 14.82 -10.49
N MET A 83 12.35 13.53 -10.39
CA MET A 83 12.71 12.68 -9.25
C MET A 83 13.79 11.63 -9.53
N ALA A 84 14.02 11.19 -10.77
CA ALA A 84 15.08 10.21 -11.09
C ALA A 84 16.52 10.78 -10.99
N ARG A 85 16.69 12.00 -10.48
CA ARG A 85 17.96 12.75 -10.40
C ARG A 85 18.52 12.92 -8.98
N SER A 86 17.84 12.47 -7.93
CA SER A 86 18.38 12.61 -6.56
C SER A 86 19.34 11.47 -6.23
N PRO A 87 20.57 11.75 -5.73
CA PRO A 87 21.49 10.73 -5.24
C PRO A 87 20.94 9.97 -4.02
N ASN A 88 19.87 10.46 -3.37
CA ASN A 88 19.25 9.83 -2.21
C ASN A 88 17.95 9.09 -2.58
N TYR A 89 18.07 7.94 -3.25
CA TYR A 89 16.92 7.10 -3.61
C TYR A 89 16.06 6.72 -2.41
N THR A 90 16.68 6.46 -1.27
CA THR A 90 15.98 6.16 -0.01
C THR A 90 15.09 7.32 0.43
N ALA A 91 15.55 8.57 0.26
CA ALA A 91 14.75 9.75 0.59
C ALA A 91 13.57 9.92 -0.38
N LEU A 92 13.78 9.62 -1.68
CA LEU A 92 12.71 9.65 -2.67
C LEU A 92 11.71 8.50 -2.51
N PHE A 93 12.18 7.31 -2.18
CA PHE A 93 11.33 6.16 -1.90
C PHE A 93 10.49 6.44 -0.65
N LYS A 94 11.09 6.92 0.44
CA LYS A 94 10.36 7.40 1.63
C LYS A 94 9.35 8.49 1.28
N ALA A 95 9.76 9.51 0.52
CA ALA A 95 8.87 10.61 0.16
C ALA A 95 7.70 10.17 -0.73
N ARG A 96 7.94 9.27 -1.69
CA ARG A 96 6.96 8.86 -2.70
C ARG A 96 6.05 7.71 -2.25
N ARG A 97 6.55 6.85 -1.36
CA ARG A 97 5.82 5.68 -0.84
C ARG A 97 5.30 5.88 0.58
N GLY A 98 5.52 7.06 1.14
CA GLY A 98 4.90 7.52 2.37
C GLY A 98 5.30 6.73 3.61
N ALA A 99 4.37 6.65 4.56
CA ALA A 99 4.58 6.03 5.87
C ALA A 99 5.02 4.56 5.82
N PRO A 100 4.42 3.66 4.99
CA PRO A 100 4.82 2.26 4.92
C PRO A 100 6.30 2.08 4.57
N ALA A 101 6.78 2.78 3.55
CA ALA A 101 8.17 2.70 3.13
C ALA A 101 9.13 3.22 4.20
N ALA A 102 8.76 4.29 4.90
CA ALA A 102 9.56 4.81 5.99
C ALA A 102 9.73 3.80 7.13
N LEU A 103 8.66 3.10 7.51
CA LEU A 103 8.68 2.06 8.55
C LEU A 103 9.42 0.80 8.10
N PHE A 104 9.25 0.39 6.85
CA PHE A 104 9.97 -0.75 6.29
C PHE A 104 11.49 -0.49 6.29
N LEU A 105 11.90 0.71 5.87
CA LEU A 105 13.31 1.09 5.86
C LEU A 105 13.91 1.31 7.27
N SER A 106 13.09 1.54 8.30
CA SER A 106 13.55 1.57 9.69
C SER A 106 13.54 0.20 10.37
N GLY A 107 13.03 -0.85 9.70
CA GLY A 107 12.88 -2.19 10.27
C GLY A 107 11.67 -2.32 11.22
N GLU A 108 10.80 -1.31 11.28
CA GLU A 108 9.59 -1.32 12.11
C GLU A 108 8.41 -2.04 11.45
N LEU A 109 8.45 -2.18 10.12
CA LEU A 109 7.59 -3.10 9.38
C LEU A 109 8.39 -4.32 8.92
N PRO A 110 7.87 -5.55 9.07
CA PRO A 110 8.56 -6.74 8.59
C PRO A 110 8.72 -6.72 7.06
N ASP A 111 7.68 -6.30 6.35
CA ASP A 111 7.70 -6.23 4.90
C ASP A 111 6.68 -5.23 4.31
N ILE A 112 6.88 -4.87 3.05
CA ILE A 112 5.91 -4.17 2.20
C ILE A 112 5.75 -4.92 0.89
N GLU A 113 4.56 -4.90 0.32
CA GLU A 113 4.26 -5.60 -0.92
C GLU A 113 3.67 -4.65 -1.99
N PRO A 114 3.98 -4.90 -3.28
CA PRO A 114 3.31 -4.23 -4.38
C PRO A 114 1.85 -4.66 -4.45
N VAL A 115 0.97 -3.73 -4.81
CA VAL A 115 -0.45 -4.01 -5.04
C VAL A 115 -0.90 -3.73 -6.47
N GLU A 116 -0.16 -2.89 -7.19
CA GLU A 116 -0.53 -2.47 -8.54
C GLU A 116 -0.29 -3.57 -9.56
N ASP A 117 -1.24 -3.68 -10.49
CA ASP A 117 -1.03 -4.30 -11.79
C ASP A 117 -0.47 -3.27 -12.77
N SER A 118 0.56 -3.65 -13.54
CA SER A 118 1.28 -2.71 -14.41
C SER A 118 0.44 -2.22 -15.57
N LEU A 119 -0.38 -3.10 -16.15
CA LEU A 119 -1.24 -2.79 -17.28
C LEU A 119 -2.40 -1.92 -16.81
N ALA A 120 -3.07 -2.32 -15.73
CA ALA A 120 -4.17 -1.54 -15.18
C ALA A 120 -3.74 -0.15 -14.71
N LEU A 121 -2.56 -0.03 -14.07
CA LEU A 121 -1.99 1.26 -13.68
C LEU A 121 -1.69 2.14 -14.90
N ARG A 122 -1.10 1.57 -15.96
CA ARG A 122 -0.78 2.30 -17.19
C ARG A 122 -2.05 2.78 -17.88
N ASP A 123 -3.03 1.91 -18.01
CA ASP A 123 -4.27 2.20 -18.73
C ASP A 123 -5.12 3.23 -17.97
N ALA A 124 -5.07 3.23 -16.63
CA ALA A 124 -5.66 4.27 -15.79
C ALA A 124 -4.95 5.63 -15.92
N ALA A 125 -3.64 5.64 -16.18
CA ALA A 125 -2.82 6.85 -16.28
C ALA A 125 -2.65 7.31 -17.74
N THR A 126 -3.74 7.77 -18.36
CA THR A 126 -3.67 8.29 -19.74
C THR A 126 -3.21 9.75 -19.73
N MET A 127 -2.14 10.05 -20.48
CA MET A 127 -1.71 11.42 -20.71
C MET A 127 -2.31 11.92 -22.03
N SER A 128 -3.03 13.03 -22.00
CA SER A 128 -3.54 13.68 -23.21
C SER A 128 -2.41 14.30 -24.04
N ALA A 129 -2.73 14.63 -25.30
CA ALA A 129 -1.79 15.28 -26.21
C ALA A 129 -1.24 16.63 -25.69
N ASP A 130 -1.96 17.31 -24.80
CA ASP A 130 -1.53 18.56 -24.16
C ASP A 130 -0.72 18.34 -22.86
N GLY A 131 -0.39 17.08 -22.53
CA GLY A 131 0.43 16.73 -21.37
C GLY A 131 -0.31 16.72 -20.04
N ARG A 132 -1.64 16.82 -20.03
CA ARG A 132 -2.46 16.65 -18.83
C ARG A 132 -2.69 15.16 -18.54
N LEU A 133 -2.77 14.82 -17.26
CA LEU A 133 -3.15 13.47 -16.84
C LEU A 133 -4.68 13.40 -16.80
N TYR A 134 -5.25 12.49 -17.59
CA TYR A 134 -6.67 12.16 -17.57
C TYR A 134 -6.83 10.72 -17.08
N THR A 135 -7.59 10.57 -16.00
CA THR A 135 -7.99 9.26 -15.47
C THR A 135 -9.47 9.08 -15.78
N SER A 136 -9.84 8.12 -16.63
CA SER A 136 -11.26 7.77 -16.76
C SER A 136 -11.70 7.03 -15.49
N ARG A 137 -12.95 7.25 -15.08
CA ARG A 137 -13.51 6.54 -13.92
C ARG A 137 -13.44 5.03 -14.14
N ASP A 138 -13.84 4.57 -15.31
CA ASP A 138 -13.85 3.14 -15.64
C ASP A 138 -12.45 2.51 -15.59
N ALA A 139 -11.41 3.22 -16.08
CA ALA A 139 -10.04 2.71 -16.00
C ALA A 139 -9.51 2.71 -14.57
N MET A 140 -9.92 3.67 -13.74
CA MET A 140 -9.61 3.67 -12.31
C MET A 140 -10.30 2.53 -11.57
N GLU A 141 -11.57 2.26 -11.85
CA GLU A 141 -12.27 1.11 -11.25
C GLU A 141 -11.63 -0.22 -11.65
N LEU A 142 -11.19 -0.38 -12.90
CA LEU A 142 -10.44 -1.56 -13.35
C LEU A 142 -9.08 -1.70 -12.63
N ARG A 143 -8.38 -0.59 -12.40
CA ARG A 143 -7.14 -0.58 -11.60
C ARG A 143 -7.40 -1.01 -10.17
N GLU A 144 -8.44 -0.47 -9.54
CA GLU A 144 -8.83 -0.82 -8.17
C GLU A 144 -9.27 -2.29 -8.05
N ASP A 145 -9.96 -2.83 -9.06
CA ASP A 145 -10.28 -4.26 -9.14
C ASP A 145 -9.02 -5.14 -9.22
N ALA A 146 -8.04 -4.74 -10.02
CA ALA A 146 -6.78 -5.45 -10.11
C ALA A 146 -6.01 -5.41 -8.78
N MET A 147 -6.00 -4.26 -8.08
CA MET A 147 -5.40 -4.11 -6.76
C MET A 147 -6.04 -5.06 -5.74
N VAL A 148 -7.37 -5.08 -5.67
CA VAL A 148 -8.11 -5.99 -4.77
C VAL A 148 -7.83 -7.45 -5.12
N GLY A 149 -7.87 -7.81 -6.41
CA GLY A 149 -7.56 -9.16 -6.86
C GLY A 149 -6.15 -9.62 -6.47
N ASN A 150 -5.17 -8.72 -6.46
CA ASN A 150 -3.82 -9.01 -5.99
C ASN A 150 -3.77 -9.19 -4.47
N MET A 151 -4.46 -8.34 -3.70
CA MET A 151 -4.53 -8.47 -2.24
C MET A 151 -5.18 -9.79 -1.80
N LEU A 152 -6.28 -10.19 -2.45
CA LEU A 152 -7.04 -11.41 -2.10
C LEU A 152 -6.26 -12.71 -2.38
N LYS A 153 -5.27 -12.69 -3.28
CA LYS A 153 -4.35 -13.82 -3.49
C LYS A 153 -3.29 -13.93 -2.39
N GLY A 154 -3.09 -12.86 -1.64
CA GLY A 154 -2.09 -12.77 -0.59
C GLY A 154 -2.55 -13.37 0.74
N LYS A 155 -1.78 -13.07 1.80
CA LYS A 155 -2.10 -13.50 3.16
C LYS A 155 -3.04 -12.50 3.83
N MET A 156 -4.04 -13.02 4.53
CA MET A 156 -4.98 -12.23 5.35
C MET A 156 -4.62 -12.35 6.84
N PRO A 157 -4.89 -11.32 7.67
CA PRO A 157 -5.42 -10.00 7.30
C PRO A 157 -4.40 -9.16 6.51
N ALA A 158 -4.89 -8.36 5.57
CA ALA A 158 -4.09 -7.47 4.73
C ALA A 158 -4.33 -6.00 5.12
N LEU A 159 -3.26 -5.21 5.18
CA LEU A 159 -3.32 -3.74 5.30
C LEU A 159 -2.82 -3.11 4.01
N ILE A 160 -3.61 -2.19 3.46
CA ILE A 160 -3.23 -1.36 2.32
C ILE A 160 -3.23 0.12 2.72
N VAL A 161 -2.26 0.88 2.23
CA VAL A 161 -2.26 2.33 2.33
C VAL A 161 -2.58 2.94 0.98
N LEU A 162 -3.69 3.68 0.94
CA LEU A 162 -4.24 4.32 -0.25
C LEU A 162 -4.09 5.84 -0.19
N GLY A 163 -3.98 6.46 -1.36
CA GLY A 163 -4.21 7.88 -1.55
C GLY A 163 -5.65 8.27 -1.23
N ALA A 164 -5.87 9.55 -0.88
CA ALA A 164 -7.16 10.06 -0.39
C ALA A 164 -8.34 9.95 -1.38
N GLY A 165 -8.06 9.65 -2.66
CA GLY A 165 -9.07 9.53 -3.71
C GLY A 165 -9.61 8.12 -3.93
N HIS A 166 -9.13 7.13 -3.19
CA HIS A 166 -9.49 5.72 -3.40
C HIS A 166 -10.36 5.18 -2.27
N ASP A 167 -11.38 4.41 -2.64
CA ASP A 167 -12.14 3.58 -1.73
C ASP A 167 -12.46 2.25 -2.39
N LEU A 168 -11.96 1.16 -1.80
CA LEU A 168 -12.04 -0.18 -2.39
C LEU A 168 -13.28 -0.97 -1.93
N GLU A 169 -14.22 -0.35 -1.21
CA GLU A 169 -15.37 -1.06 -0.64
C GLU A 169 -16.17 -1.82 -1.70
N GLU A 170 -16.50 -1.17 -2.82
CA GLU A 170 -17.26 -1.80 -3.91
C GLU A 170 -16.45 -2.90 -4.62
N ASN A 171 -15.17 -2.65 -4.87
CA ASN A 171 -14.26 -3.62 -5.49
C ASN A 171 -14.09 -4.88 -4.62
N ILE A 172 -13.99 -4.73 -3.30
CA ILE A 172 -13.90 -5.85 -2.35
C ILE A 172 -15.20 -6.63 -2.32
N LYS A 173 -16.36 -5.98 -2.25
CA LYS A 173 -17.67 -6.67 -2.31
C LYS A 173 -17.81 -7.46 -3.60
N ARG A 174 -17.44 -6.87 -4.74
CA ARG A 174 -17.50 -7.53 -6.04
C ARG A 174 -16.55 -8.73 -6.13
N ALA A 175 -15.32 -8.59 -5.65
CA ALA A 175 -14.29 -9.63 -5.79
C ALA A 175 -14.39 -10.76 -4.74
N SER A 176 -14.84 -10.45 -3.52
CA SER A 176 -14.91 -11.40 -2.40
C SER A 176 -16.34 -11.86 -2.06
N GLY A 177 -17.35 -11.30 -2.70
CA GLY A 177 -18.76 -11.46 -2.33
C GLY A 177 -19.00 -10.83 -0.95
N GLU A 178 -19.04 -11.66 0.07
CA GLU A 178 -19.18 -11.26 1.49
C GLU A 178 -18.14 -11.95 2.39
N SER A 179 -17.13 -12.59 1.80
CA SER A 179 -16.14 -13.37 2.55
C SER A 179 -15.04 -12.52 3.20
N CYS A 180 -15.01 -11.21 2.93
CA CYS A 180 -14.01 -10.28 3.44
C CYS A 180 -14.67 -9.08 4.12
N ASP A 181 -14.33 -8.85 5.39
CA ASP A 181 -14.60 -7.58 6.05
C ASP A 181 -13.62 -6.52 5.52
N TYR A 182 -14.14 -5.33 5.18
CA TYR A 182 -13.33 -4.16 4.80
C TYR A 182 -13.53 -3.04 5.81
N ILE A 183 -12.42 -2.51 6.32
CA ILE A 183 -12.42 -1.46 7.34
C ILE A 183 -11.51 -0.34 6.90
N ARG A 184 -12.12 0.84 6.72
CA ARG A 184 -11.42 2.05 6.31
C ARG A 184 -10.98 2.84 7.54
N ILE A 185 -9.68 3.14 7.62
CA ILE A 185 -9.11 4.03 8.62
C ILE A 185 -8.65 5.31 7.93
N GLN A 186 -9.23 6.44 8.31
CA GLN A 186 -8.85 7.73 7.73
C GLN A 186 -7.86 8.47 8.64
N SER A 187 -6.76 8.95 8.06
CA SER A 187 -5.85 9.89 8.71
C SER A 187 -6.45 11.30 8.63
N ASN A 188 -7.13 11.73 9.69
CA ASN A 188 -7.56 13.13 9.88
C ASN A 188 -6.70 13.80 10.96
N ARG A 189 -6.56 15.13 10.95
CA ARG A 189 -5.74 15.84 11.96
C ARG A 189 -6.17 15.58 13.42
N CYS A 190 -7.36 15.03 13.65
CA CYS A 190 -7.95 14.71 14.95
C CYS A 190 -8.13 13.19 15.14
N TRP A 191 -7.01 12.47 15.08
CA TRP A 191 -6.93 11.01 15.04
C TRP A 191 -7.50 10.28 16.26
N ALA A 192 -7.36 10.87 17.46
CA ALA A 192 -7.49 10.15 18.72
C ALA A 192 -8.90 9.61 19.01
N GLU A 193 -9.96 10.32 18.61
CA GLU A 193 -11.33 10.00 19.08
C GLU A 193 -12.15 9.16 18.10
N ARG A 194 -11.94 9.30 16.78
CA ARG A 194 -12.83 8.66 15.77
C ARG A 194 -12.42 7.26 15.35
N ASN A 195 -11.13 6.93 15.40
CA ASN A 195 -10.63 5.65 14.92
C ASN A 195 -10.52 4.58 16.02
N GLU A 196 -10.54 4.98 17.30
CA GLU A 196 -10.53 4.01 18.40
C GLU A 196 -11.78 3.12 18.38
N TRP A 197 -12.95 3.67 18.02
CA TRP A 197 -14.15 2.88 17.83
C TRP A 197 -14.00 1.84 16.70
N ALA A 198 -13.43 2.22 15.55
CA ALA A 198 -13.18 1.28 14.45
C ALA A 198 -12.26 0.13 14.88
N LEU A 199 -11.19 0.44 15.63
CA LEU A 199 -10.25 -0.55 16.16
C LEU A 199 -10.86 -1.41 17.28
N GLN A 200 -11.68 -0.84 18.16
CA GLN A 200 -12.39 -1.60 19.20
C GLN A 200 -13.45 -2.53 18.60
N GLY A 201 -14.11 -2.11 17.51
CA GLY A 201 -15.03 -2.94 16.74
C GLY A 201 -14.37 -4.20 16.18
N LEU A 202 -13.16 -4.05 15.63
CA LEU A 202 -12.33 -5.16 15.17
C LEU A 202 -12.00 -6.16 16.27
N THR A 203 -11.52 -5.67 17.42
CA THR A 203 -11.16 -6.54 18.55
C THR A 203 -12.36 -7.33 19.08
N ARG A 204 -13.56 -6.73 19.10
CA ARG A 204 -14.79 -7.42 19.51
C ARG A 204 -15.18 -8.54 18.53
N ARG A 205 -15.09 -8.31 17.23
CA ARG A 205 -15.40 -9.33 16.21
C ARG A 205 -14.41 -10.50 16.23
N GLU A 206 -13.11 -10.23 16.39
CA GLU A 206 -12.11 -11.30 16.58
C GLU A 206 -12.44 -12.17 17.80
N GLY A 207 -12.83 -11.54 18.92
CA GLY A 207 -13.24 -12.26 20.13
C GLY A 207 -14.45 -13.15 19.91
N GLN A 208 -15.43 -12.69 19.12
CA GLN A 208 -16.61 -13.49 18.75
C GLN A 208 -16.26 -14.67 17.84
N MET A 209 -15.39 -14.49 16.84
CA MET A 209 -14.96 -15.58 15.95
C MET A 209 -14.14 -16.65 16.69
N LYS A 210 -13.31 -16.26 17.67
CA LYS A 210 -12.56 -17.21 18.51
C LYS A 210 -13.45 -17.95 19.52
N GLY A 211 -14.64 -17.42 19.84
CA GLY A 211 -15.56 -17.99 20.84
C GLY A 211 -16.52 -19.06 20.32
N THR A 212 -16.77 -19.15 19.02
CA THR A 212 -17.75 -20.10 18.43
C THR A 212 -17.15 -21.47 18.07
N GLY A 213 -15.85 -21.68 18.31
CA GLY A 213 -15.14 -22.92 17.96
C GLY A 213 -15.36 -24.13 18.90
N LYS A 214 -16.13 -24.01 19.98
CA LYS A 214 -16.54 -25.18 20.78
C LYS A 214 -17.82 -25.78 20.20
N ALA A 215 -17.65 -26.77 19.34
CA ALA A 215 -18.75 -27.66 18.98
C ALA A 215 -19.38 -28.23 20.27
N PRO A 216 -20.71 -28.25 20.40
CA PRO A 216 -21.36 -28.89 21.53
C PRO A 216 -21.01 -30.37 21.49
N VAL A 217 -20.24 -30.82 22.47
CA VAL A 217 -20.05 -32.24 22.75
C VAL A 217 -21.43 -32.78 23.06
N LYS A 218 -22.03 -33.53 22.13
CA LYS A 218 -23.23 -34.31 22.40
C LYS A 218 -22.82 -35.37 23.43
N SER A 219 -23.11 -35.10 24.70
CA SER A 219 -23.12 -36.13 25.72
C SER A 219 -24.26 -37.09 25.38
N GLY A 220 -23.92 -38.17 24.67
CA GLY A 220 -24.78 -39.34 24.59
C GLY A 220 -24.83 -39.95 25.98
N GLY A 221 -25.97 -39.81 26.65
CA GLY A 221 -26.33 -40.61 27.80
C GLY A 221 -27.01 -41.89 27.30
N GLU A 222 -26.48 -43.02 27.77
CA GLU A 222 -27.09 -44.35 27.72
C GLU A 222 -28.38 -44.43 28.54
#